data_AF-A0A1C7F6S1-F1
#
_entry.id   AF-A0A1C7F6S1-F1
#
_cell.length_a   1.000
_cell.length_b   1.000
_cell.length_c   1.000
_cell.angle_alpha   90.00
_cell.angle_beta   90.00
_cell.angle_gamma   90.00
#
_symmetry.space_group_name_H-M   'P 1'
#
loop_
_entity.id
_entity.type
_entity.pdbx_description
1 polymer ?
#
loop_
_entity_poly.entity_id
_entity_poly.type
_entity_poly.pdbx_seq_one_letter_code
_entity_poly.pdbx_strand_id
1 'polypeptide(L)'
;MSFAVLILFALFINQINRLPLTRGAFSLKVTFWGFGVLGSVLLYGVSLGYFMDKLDAVTLEYQVNSALTTTLSVWPVYAYMALCGIWNASKDSGMLAKLVTRYFSIFFVSIIIGCAFILKFQYLAAFIIILIMRKQRAQRLPA
;
A
#
# COMPACT_ATOMS: atom_id res chain seq x y z
N MET A 1 -14.11 -2.95 -9.59
CA MET A 1 -13.45 -1.72 -9.10
C MET A 1 -12.06 -1.98 -8.52
N SER A 2 -11.86 -3.07 -7.77
CA SER A 2 -10.55 -3.51 -7.23
C SER A 2 -9.38 -3.55 -8.22
N PHE A 3 -9.60 -3.98 -9.46
CA PHE A 3 -8.58 -3.99 -10.52
C PHE A 3 -8.10 -2.57 -10.93
N ALA A 4 -9.01 -1.59 -10.96
CA ALA A 4 -8.67 -0.23 -11.34
C ALA A 4 -7.76 0.45 -10.31
N VAL A 5 -7.96 0.18 -9.02
CA VAL A 5 -7.16 0.77 -7.93
C VAL A 5 -5.68 0.37 -8.04
N LEU A 6 -5.39 -0.92 -8.26
CA LEU A 6 -4.02 -1.41 -8.38
C LEU A 6 -3.34 -0.96 -9.69
N ILE A 7 -4.10 -0.82 -10.78
CA ILE A 7 -3.59 -0.26 -12.04
C ILE A 7 -3.27 1.23 -11.89
N LEU A 8 -4.18 2.00 -11.29
CA LEU A 8 -3.95 3.42 -11.01
C LEU A 8 -2.72 3.57 -10.11
N PHE A 9 -2.60 2.75 -9.07
CA PHE A 9 -1.39 2.70 -8.26
C PHE A 9 -0.13 2.42 -9.09
N ALA A 10 -0.15 1.42 -9.97
CA ALA A 10 0.98 1.10 -10.84
C ALA A 10 1.37 2.28 -11.76
N LEU A 11 0.37 2.96 -12.35
CA LEU A 11 0.58 4.13 -13.21
C LEU A 11 1.13 5.32 -12.43
N PHE A 12 0.65 5.54 -11.21
CA PHE A 12 1.02 6.67 -10.37
C PHE A 12 2.15 6.38 -9.38
N ILE A 13 2.73 5.17 -9.37
CA ILE A 13 3.75 4.75 -8.40
C ILE A 13 4.95 5.71 -8.34
N ASN A 14 5.32 6.28 -9.50
CA ASN A 14 6.38 7.27 -9.59
C ASN A 14 6.03 8.59 -8.91
N GLN A 15 4.78 9.03 -8.99
CA GLN A 15 4.30 10.23 -8.31
C GLN A 15 4.13 9.97 -6.82
N ILE A 16 3.61 8.79 -6.46
CA ILE A 16 3.49 8.32 -5.08
C ILE A 16 4.87 8.34 -4.40
N ASN A 17 5.91 7.82 -5.05
CA ASN A 17 7.28 7.84 -4.52
C ASN A 17 7.89 9.25 -4.39
N ARG A 18 7.27 10.27 -4.99
CA ARG A 18 7.68 11.67 -4.84
C ARG A 18 6.95 12.40 -3.72
N LEU A 19 5.93 11.79 -3.10
CA LEU A 19 5.19 12.41 -2.02
C LEU A 19 6.08 12.65 -0.79
N PRO A 20 5.83 13.72 0.00
CA PRO A 20 6.59 14.01 1.20
C PRO A 20 6.60 12.83 2.19
N LEU A 21 5.47 12.14 2.32
CA LEU A 21 5.32 10.98 3.19
C LEU A 21 6.28 9.85 2.80
N THR A 22 6.29 9.44 1.54
CA THR A 22 7.11 8.31 1.09
C THR A 22 8.58 8.66 1.03
N ARG A 23 8.94 9.95 0.94
CA ARG A 23 10.32 10.43 0.99
C ARG A 23 10.89 10.52 2.40
N GLY A 24 10.08 10.32 3.44
CA GLY A 24 10.51 10.47 4.84
C GLY A 24 10.72 11.94 5.23
N ALA A 25 9.96 12.87 4.66
CA ALA A 25 10.07 14.30 4.98
C ALA A 25 9.59 14.65 6.41
N PHE A 26 8.88 13.72 7.06
CA PHE A 26 8.40 13.86 8.43
C PHE A 26 9.31 13.14 9.41
N SER A 27 9.29 13.54 10.69
CA SER A 27 10.02 12.84 11.73
C SER A 27 9.56 11.39 11.87
N LEU A 28 10.45 10.50 12.33
CA LEU A 28 10.13 9.09 12.50
C LEU A 28 8.93 8.88 13.44
N LYS A 29 8.85 9.65 14.53
CA LYS A 29 7.74 9.58 15.50
C LYS A 29 6.39 9.89 14.83
N VAL A 30 6.32 10.98 14.07
CA VAL A 30 5.09 11.39 13.36
C VAL A 30 4.74 10.37 12.28
N THR A 31 5.74 9.89 11.54
CA THR A 31 5.53 8.91 10.47
C THR A 31 5.01 7.59 11.03
N PHE A 32 5.59 7.10 12.13
CA PHE A 32 5.20 5.85 12.76
C PHE A 32 3.83 5.94 13.45
N TRP A 33 3.60 6.93 14.31
CA TRP A 33 2.34 7.02 15.05
C TRP A 33 1.18 7.52 14.18
N GLY A 34 1.42 8.51 13.33
CA GLY A 34 0.41 9.08 12.46
C GLY A 34 0.06 8.16 11.29
N PHE A 35 1.06 7.81 10.47
CA PHE A 35 0.82 7.04 9.25
C PHE A 35 1.08 5.54 9.41
N GLY A 36 1.82 5.11 10.43
CA GLY A 36 1.93 3.69 10.73
C GLY A 36 0.71 3.19 11.49
N VAL A 37 0.47 3.74 12.69
CA VAL A 37 -0.55 3.25 13.62
C VAL A 37 -1.92 3.85 13.33
N LEU A 38 -2.08 5.17 13.49
CA LEU A 38 -3.39 5.82 13.39
C LEU A 38 -4.03 5.64 12.01
N GLY A 39 -3.28 5.86 10.94
CA GLY A 39 -3.82 5.66 9.59
C GLY A 39 -4.17 4.20 9.28
N SER A 40 -3.46 3.21 9.85
CA SER A 40 -3.84 1.80 9.71
C SER A 40 -5.14 1.50 10.45
N VAL A 41 -5.32 2.06 11.65
CA VAL A 41 -6.56 1.91 12.43
C VAL A 41 -7.74 2.56 11.69
N LEU A 42 -7.55 3.77 11.14
CA LEU A 42 -8.57 4.45 10.35
C LEU A 42 -8.92 3.66 9.09
N LEU A 43 -7.91 3.20 8.33
CA LEU A 43 -8.15 2.40 7.14
C LEU A 43 -8.86 1.09 7.47
N TYR A 44 -8.51 0.46 8.60
CA TYR A 44 -9.18 -0.73 9.09
C TYR A 44 -10.64 -0.45 9.44
N GLY A 45 -10.92 0.61 10.21
CA GLY A 45 -12.29 1.00 10.55
C GLY A 45 -13.16 1.27 9.32
N VAL A 46 -12.64 2.04 8.36
CA VAL A 46 -13.34 2.33 7.09
C VAL A 46 -13.55 1.05 6.27
N SER A 47 -12.53 0.21 6.17
CA SER A 47 -12.59 -1.08 5.47
C SER A 47 -13.64 -2.02 6.05
N LEU A 48 -13.69 -2.11 7.38
CA LEU A 48 -14.60 -2.98 8.10
C LEU A 48 -16.02 -2.44 8.06
N GLY A 49 -16.20 -1.13 8.22
CA GLY A 49 -17.50 -0.47 8.06
C GLY A 49 -18.08 -0.66 6.66
N TYR A 50 -17.27 -0.46 5.60
CA TYR A 50 -17.69 -0.73 4.24
C TYR A 50 -18.03 -2.21 4.00
N PHE A 51 -17.24 -3.12 4.56
CA PHE A 51 -17.47 -4.54 4.43
C PHE A 51 -18.75 -5.00 5.15
N MET A 52 -19.01 -4.49 6.37
CA MET A 52 -20.23 -4.78 7.14
C MET A 52 -21.48 -4.19 6.47
N ASP A 53 -21.43 -2.94 6.01
CA ASP A 53 -22.52 -2.32 5.23
C ASP A 53 -22.91 -3.16 4.00
N LYS A 54 -21.91 -3.73 3.33
CA LYS A 54 -22.11 -4.61 2.17
C LYS A 54 -22.47 -6.04 2.57
N LEU A 55 -22.23 -6.47 3.80
CA LEU A 55 -22.69 -7.77 4.30
C LEU A 55 -24.17 -7.71 4.67
N ASP A 56 -24.58 -6.67 5.39
CA ASP A 56 -25.95 -6.49 5.88
C ASP A 56 -26.96 -6.29 4.72
N ALA A 57 -26.49 -5.75 3.59
CA ALA A 57 -27.32 -5.50 2.41
C ALA A 57 -27.50 -6.73 1.49
N VAL A 58 -26.88 -7.89 1.77
CA VAL A 58 -26.60 -8.91 0.72
C VAL A 58 -26.78 -10.36 1.19
N THR A 59 -27.47 -11.16 0.36
CA THR A 59 -27.65 -12.62 0.53
C THR A 59 -26.83 -13.50 -0.42
N LEU A 60 -26.06 -12.92 -1.37
CA LEU A 60 -25.33 -13.67 -2.40
C LEU A 60 -23.79 -13.57 -2.28
N GLU A 61 -23.14 -14.73 -2.39
CA GLU A 61 -21.68 -14.94 -2.25
C GLU A 61 -20.83 -14.06 -3.19
N TYR A 62 -21.28 -13.80 -4.42
CA TYR A 62 -20.50 -13.02 -5.39
C TYR A 62 -20.30 -11.55 -4.97
N GLN A 63 -21.26 -10.98 -4.24
CA GLN A 63 -21.20 -9.60 -3.77
C GLN A 63 -20.29 -9.46 -2.55
N VAL A 64 -20.26 -10.49 -1.67
CA VAL A 64 -19.30 -10.58 -0.55
C VAL A 64 -17.86 -10.63 -1.08
N ASN A 65 -17.61 -11.44 -2.12
CA ASN A 65 -16.28 -11.52 -2.74
C ASN A 65 -15.88 -10.19 -3.43
N SER A 66 -16.84 -9.50 -4.06
CA SER A 66 -16.62 -8.18 -4.65
C SER A 66 -16.28 -7.11 -3.60
N ALA A 67 -16.98 -7.10 -2.46
CA ALA A 67 -16.70 -6.21 -1.34
C ALA A 67 -15.31 -6.48 -0.75
N LEU A 68 -14.99 -7.75 -0.48
CA LEU A 68 -13.69 -8.18 0.03
C LEU A 68 -12.54 -7.75 -0.89
N THR A 69 -12.63 -8.04 -2.19
CA THR A 69 -11.58 -7.69 -3.15
C THR A 69 -11.41 -6.18 -3.30
N THR A 70 -12.48 -5.40 -3.17
CA THR A 70 -12.43 -3.93 -3.19
C THR A 70 -11.68 -3.41 -1.98
N THR A 71 -12.04 -3.87 -0.79
CA THR A 71 -11.35 -3.53 0.45
C THR A 71 -9.86 -3.86 0.35
N LEU A 72 -9.52 -5.11 0.00
CA LEU A 72 -8.13 -5.58 -0.08
C LEU A 72 -7.30 -4.90 -1.17
N SER A 73 -7.90 -4.23 -2.15
CA SER A 73 -7.15 -3.53 -3.21
C SER A 73 -6.48 -2.23 -2.74
N VAL A 74 -6.97 -1.64 -1.64
CA VAL A 74 -6.46 -0.35 -1.10
C VAL A 74 -5.35 -0.57 -0.07
N TRP A 75 -5.48 -1.62 0.74
CA TRP A 75 -4.51 -2.00 1.77
C TRP A 75 -3.05 -2.05 1.32
N PRO A 76 -2.69 -2.66 0.19
CA PRO A 76 -1.29 -2.76 -0.19
C PRO A 76 -0.69 -1.46 -0.69
N VAL A 77 -1.52 -0.59 -1.28
CA VAL A 77 -1.10 0.78 -1.66
C VAL A 77 -0.73 1.56 -0.41
N TYR A 78 -1.61 1.51 0.60
CA TYR A 78 -1.37 2.15 1.88
C TYR A 78 -0.14 1.57 2.59
N ALA A 79 -0.06 0.25 2.70
CA ALA A 79 1.04 -0.45 3.35
C ALA A 79 2.38 -0.12 2.68
N TYR A 80 2.42 -0.02 1.35
CA TYR A 80 3.61 0.42 0.61
C TYR A 80 4.02 1.85 0.97
N MET A 81 3.07 2.79 0.99
CA MET A 81 3.35 4.18 1.34
C MET A 81 3.85 4.34 2.78
N ALA A 82 3.19 3.68 3.73
CA ALA A 82 3.58 3.67 5.14
C ALA A 82 4.96 3.03 5.33
N LEU A 83 5.22 1.89 4.68
CA LEU A 83 6.51 1.22 4.67
C LEU A 83 7.62 2.16 4.17
N CYS A 84 7.45 2.75 2.98
CA CYS A 84 8.45 3.66 2.40
C CYS A 84 8.68 4.89 3.29
N GLY A 85 7.62 5.47 3.84
CA GLY A 85 7.73 6.62 4.73
C GLY A 85 8.50 6.31 6.00
N ILE A 86 8.12 5.24 6.71
CA ILE A 86 8.79 4.80 7.95
C ILE A 86 10.25 4.45 7.66
N TRP A 87 10.50 3.71 6.57
CA TRP A 87 11.84 3.29 6.17
C TRP A 87 12.78 4.46 5.85
N ASN A 88 12.25 5.50 5.19
CA ASN A 88 13.04 6.67 4.84
C ASN A 88 13.22 7.61 6.03
N ALA A 89 12.19 7.81 6.86
CA ALA A 89 12.28 8.62 8.07
C ALA A 89 13.23 8.04 9.13
N SER A 90 13.47 6.71 9.11
CA SER A 90 14.40 6.07 10.04
C SER A 90 15.87 6.20 9.65
N LYS A 91 16.21 6.67 8.44
CA LYS A 91 17.60 6.66 7.93
C LYS A 91 18.55 7.53 8.76
N ASP A 92 18.05 8.63 9.30
CA ASP A 92 18.84 9.57 10.09
C ASP A 92 18.68 9.36 11.60
N SER A 93 17.97 8.29 12.00
CA SER A 93 17.73 7.95 13.41
C SER A 93 18.84 7.05 13.98
N GLY A 94 18.92 6.99 15.32
CA GLY A 94 19.83 6.11 16.05
C GLY A 94 19.62 4.61 15.75
N MET A 95 20.61 3.79 16.09
CA MET A 95 20.66 2.37 15.73
C MET A 95 19.45 1.56 16.24
N LEU A 96 19.02 1.80 17.48
CA LEU A 96 17.83 1.16 18.06
C LEU A 96 16.55 1.53 17.30
N ALA A 97 16.37 2.81 16.98
CA ALA A 97 15.20 3.28 16.23
C ALA A 97 15.12 2.64 14.85
N LYS A 98 16.26 2.52 14.15
CA LYS A 98 16.37 1.80 12.86
C LYS A 98 15.92 0.35 13.00
N LEU A 99 16.43 -0.37 14.00
CA LEU A 99 16.14 -1.79 14.19
C LEU A 99 14.65 -2.03 14.48
N VAL A 100 14.06 -1.20 15.34
CA VAL A 100 12.62 -1.21 15.62
C VAL A 100 11.82 -0.96 14.35
N THR A 101 12.16 0.05 13.55
CA THR A 101 11.46 0.29 12.27
C THR A 101 11.58 -0.85 11.27
N ARG A 102 12.72 -1.56 11.22
CA ARG A 102 12.87 -2.74 10.37
C ARG A 102 11.93 -3.86 10.80
N TYR A 103 11.79 -4.07 12.11
CA TYR A 103 10.84 -5.05 12.64
C TYR A 103 9.39 -4.68 12.28
N PHE A 104 8.99 -3.43 12.50
CA PHE A 104 7.65 -2.96 12.14
C PHE A 104 7.40 -2.92 10.62
N SER A 105 8.44 -2.78 9.80
CA SER A 105 8.33 -2.86 8.35
C SER A 105 7.84 -4.25 7.89
N ILE A 106 8.18 -5.31 8.63
CA ILE A 106 7.74 -6.68 8.34
C ILE A 106 6.22 -6.77 8.37
N PHE A 107 5.55 -6.07 9.29
CA PHE A 107 4.10 -6.01 9.35
C PHE A 107 3.50 -5.47 8.04
N PHE A 108 3.97 -4.33 7.54
CA PHE A 108 3.46 -3.76 6.28
C PHE A 108 3.79 -4.63 5.06
N VAL A 109 4.98 -5.24 5.03
CA VAL A 109 5.35 -6.21 3.99
C VAL A 109 4.42 -7.41 4.01
N SER A 110 4.06 -7.92 5.19
CA SER A 110 3.14 -9.06 5.32
C SER A 110 1.74 -8.75 4.77
N ILE A 111 1.26 -7.52 4.93
CA ILE A 111 -0.01 -7.05 4.34
C ILE A 111 0.07 -7.06 2.81
N ILE A 112 1.15 -6.51 2.23
CA ILE A 112 1.35 -6.48 0.77
C ILE A 112 1.37 -7.89 0.20
N ILE A 113 2.10 -8.80 0.86
CA ILE A 113 2.20 -10.20 0.44
C ILE A 113 0.85 -10.92 0.58
N GLY A 114 0.17 -10.78 1.72
CA GLY A 114 -1.15 -11.37 1.95
C GLY A 114 -2.19 -10.91 0.93
N CYS A 115 -2.21 -9.60 0.62
CA CYS A 115 -3.08 -9.07 -0.43
C CYS A 115 -2.71 -9.60 -1.81
N ALA A 116 -1.42 -9.75 -2.12
CA ALA A 116 -0.97 -10.33 -3.39
C ALA A 116 -1.40 -11.80 -3.55
N PHE A 117 -1.44 -12.58 -2.48
CA PHE A 117 -1.92 -13.96 -2.51
C PHE A 117 -3.43 -14.07 -2.73
N ILE A 118 -4.22 -13.09 -2.30
CA ILE A 118 -5.67 -13.08 -2.51
C ILE A 118 -6.02 -12.47 -3.88
N LEU A 119 -5.29 -11.43 -4.30
CA LEU A 119 -5.53 -10.64 -5.51
C LEU A 119 -4.53 -10.99 -6.65
N LYS A 120 -4.18 -12.27 -6.81
CA LYS A 120 -3.05 -12.75 -7.62
C LYS A 120 -3.02 -12.17 -9.04
N PHE A 121 -4.15 -12.21 -9.75
CA PHE A 121 -4.24 -11.73 -11.13
C PHE A 121 -4.16 -10.21 -11.25
N GLN A 122 -4.73 -9.47 -10.29
CA GLN A 122 -4.67 -8.01 -10.28
C GLN A 122 -3.25 -7.51 -9.99
N TYR A 123 -2.53 -8.19 -9.09
CA TYR A 123 -1.13 -7.90 -8.79
C TYR A 123 -0.19 -8.20 -9.95
N LEU A 124 -0.40 -9.32 -10.64
CA LEU A 124 0.38 -9.67 -11.82
C LEU A 124 0.23 -8.60 -12.91
N ALA A 125 -1.00 -8.14 -13.17
CA ALA A 125 -1.26 -7.06 -14.11
C ALA A 125 -0.57 -5.75 -13.70
N ALA A 126 -0.67 -5.35 -12.43
CA ALA A 126 0.00 -4.16 -11.91
C ALA A 126 1.53 -4.24 -12.05
N PHE A 127 2.12 -5.41 -11.77
CA PHE A 127 3.55 -5.65 -11.92
C PHE A 127 4.02 -5.52 -13.39
N ILE A 128 3.28 -6.11 -14.33
CA ILE A 128 3.56 -6.00 -15.77
C ILE A 128 3.54 -4.53 -16.21
N ILE A 129 2.56 -3.74 -15.78
CA ILE A 129 2.47 -2.30 -16.09
C ILE A 129 3.70 -1.56 -15.56
N ILE A 130 4.10 -1.82 -14.31
CA ILE A 130 5.31 -1.21 -13.71
C ILE A 130 6.55 -1.55 -14.53
N LEU A 131 6.71 -2.80 -14.98
CA LEU A 131 7.82 -3.21 -15.83
C LEU A 131 7.82 -2.49 -17.18
N ILE A 132 6.67 -2.39 -17.84
CA ILE A 132 6.51 -1.67 -19.11
C ILE A 132 6.90 -0.20 -18.92
N MET A 133 6.40 0.46 -17.87
CA MET A 133 6.73 1.85 -17.57
C MET A 133 8.22 2.05 -17.28
N ARG A 134 8.86 1.13 -16.55
CA ARG A 134 10.31 1.17 -16.30
C ARG A 134 11.10 1.03 -17.61
N LYS A 135 10.71 0.10 -18.47
CA LYS A 135 11.35 -0.12 -19.78
C LYS A 135 11.20 1.10 -20.69
N GLN A 136 10.00 1.68 -20.78
CA GLN A 136 9.76 2.89 -21.58
C GLN A 136 10.56 4.10 -21.07
N ARG A 137 10.72 4.23 -19.74
CA ARG A 137 11.55 5.32 -19.18
C ARG A 137 13.03 5.12 -19.47
N ALA A 138 13.54 3.89 -19.39
CA ALA A 138 14.93 3.59 -19.75
C ALA A 138 15.25 3.90 -21.22
N GLN A 139 14.26 3.75 -22.11
CA GLN A 139 14.40 4.07 -23.53
C GLN A 139 14.27 5.57 -23.86
N ARG A 140 13.76 6.40 -22.93
CA ARG A 140 13.55 7.85 -23.13
C ARG A 140 14.64 8.72 -22.51
N LEU A 141 15.65 8.14 -21.85
CA LEU A 141 16.82 8.86 -21.36
C LEU A 141 17.84 8.93 -22.51
N PRO A 142 18.26 10.11 -23.00
CA PRO A 142 19.44 10.19 -23.84
C PRO A 142 20.66 9.69 -23.04
N ALA A 143 21.53 8.94 -23.71
CA ALA A 143 22.79 8.43 -23.18
C ALA A 143 23.70 9.56 -22.67
#